data_AF-A0A2D7WLT4-F1
#
_entry.id   AF-A0A2D7WLT4-F1
#
_cell.length_a   1.000
_cell.length_b   1.000
_cell.length_c   1.000
_cell.angle_alpha   90.00
_cell.angle_beta   90.00
_cell.angle_gamma   90.00
#
_symmetry.space_group_name_H-M   'P 1'
#
loop_
_entity.id
_entity.type
_entity.pdbx_description
1 polymer ?
#
loop_
_entity_poly.entity_id
_entity_poly.type
_entity_poly.pdbx_seq_one_letter_code
_entity_poly.pdbx_strand_id
1 'polypeptide(L)'
;MKLKTKVWLVSQSLLVLTAIIIQMTFYGEMKLGPLLGMPKRDYWDIIRNLEPEVPKYVLEKNLPPKMYDARLPLSLSEITAANLGAYRKAYRQEVGLRMAFKGGFVVNIIYLLGFHLLYFFFIRKLNQAKPIG
;
A
#
# COMPACT_ATOMS: atom_id res chain seq x y z
N MET A 1 18.90 18.95 21.55
CA MET A 1 18.96 17.64 20.83
C MET A 1 20.27 17.49 20.09
N LYS A 2 20.89 16.30 20.15
CA LYS A 2 22.14 15.98 19.42
C LYS A 2 21.90 16.02 17.90
N LEU A 3 22.92 16.40 17.12
CA LEU A 3 22.85 16.49 15.65
C LEU A 3 22.32 15.19 15.02
N LYS A 4 22.73 14.03 15.54
CA LYS A 4 22.21 12.70 15.16
C LYS A 4 20.68 12.67 15.14
N THR A 5 20.06 13.10 16.24
CA THR A 5 18.61 13.02 16.42
C THR A 5 17.87 13.94 15.46
N LYS A 6 18.44 15.12 15.16
CA LYS A 6 17.85 16.05 14.19
C LYS A 6 17.86 15.46 12.77
N VAL A 7 19.01 14.94 12.32
CA VAL A 7 19.13 14.34 10.98
C VAL A 7 18.27 13.09 10.86
N TRP A 8 18.26 12.26 11.91
CA TRP A 8 17.40 11.07 11.95
C TRP A 8 15.92 11.43 11.83
N LEU A 9 15.44 12.40 12.61
CA LEU A 9 14.03 12.82 12.57
C LEU A 9 13.65 13.38 11.20
N VAL A 10 14.48 14.24 10.60
CA VAL A 10 14.21 14.77 9.24
C VAL A 10 14.09 13.63 8.23
N SER A 11 15.01 12.66 8.28
CA SER A 11 15.00 11.50 7.38
C SER A 11 13.75 10.63 7.57
N GLN A 12 13.40 10.29 8.82
CA GLN A 12 12.22 9.45 9.09
C GLN A 12 10.92 10.18 8.77
N SER A 13 10.81 11.47 9.10
CA SER A 13 9.64 12.29 8.76
C SER A 13 9.41 12.34 7.26
N LEU A 14 10.47 12.47 6.46
CA LEU A 14 10.35 12.48 5.01
C LEU A 14 9.83 11.13 4.48
N LEU A 15 10.36 10.02 4.98
CA LEU A 15 9.93 8.68 4.58
C LEU A 15 8.46 8.40 4.93
N VAL A 16 8.05 8.76 6.15
CA VAL A 16 6.66 8.61 6.59
C VAL A 16 5.73 9.49 5.75
N LEU A 17 6.10 10.74 5.51
CA LEU A 17 5.32 11.66 4.68
C LEU A 17 5.15 11.13 3.25
N THR A 18 6.24 10.66 2.63
CA THR A 18 6.18 10.06 1.30
C THR A 18 5.28 8.83 1.27
N ALA A 19 5.38 7.94 2.27
CA ALA A 19 4.51 6.77 2.37
C ALA A 19 3.03 7.17 2.49
N ILE A 20 2.72 8.18 3.30
CA ILE A 20 1.35 8.70 3.45
C ILE A 20 0.83 9.26 2.12
N ILE A 21 1.63 10.07 1.41
CA ILE A 21 1.24 10.63 0.11
C ILE A 21 0.92 9.51 -0.88
N ILE A 22 1.80 8.52 -1.00
CA ILE A 22 1.60 7.37 -1.90
C ILE A 22 0.29 6.64 -1.56
N GLN A 23 0.03 6.36 -0.28
CA GLN A 23 -1.20 5.69 0.14
C GLN A 23 -2.44 6.51 -0.20
N MET A 24 -2.43 7.82 0.08
CA MET A 24 -3.54 8.70 -0.23
C MET A 24 -3.81 8.81 -1.73
N THR A 25 -2.76 8.90 -2.55
CA THR A 25 -2.89 8.97 -4.02
C THR A 25 -3.51 7.70 -4.57
N PHE A 26 -2.96 6.53 -4.25
CA PHE A 26 -3.49 5.25 -4.75
C PHE A 26 -4.93 5.00 -4.28
N TYR A 27 -5.20 5.28 -3.00
CA TYR A 27 -6.55 5.14 -2.47
C TYR A 27 -7.51 6.13 -3.14
N GLY A 28 -7.09 7.38 -3.34
CA GLY A 28 -7.88 8.43 -3.98
C GLY A 28 -8.30 8.10 -5.42
N GLU A 29 -7.46 7.41 -6.17
CA GLU A 29 -7.75 6.99 -7.55
C GLU A 29 -8.81 5.89 -7.67
N MET A 30 -9.06 5.14 -6.59
CA MET A 30 -10.06 4.08 -6.60
C MET A 30 -11.47 4.68 -6.59
N LYS A 31 -12.35 4.14 -7.43
CA LYS A 31 -13.75 4.59 -7.54
C LYS A 31 -14.77 3.56 -7.05
N LEU A 32 -14.41 2.28 -7.07
CA LEU A 32 -15.31 1.14 -6.84
C LEU A 32 -14.59 0.06 -6.02
N GLY A 33 -15.36 -0.91 -5.53
CA GLY A 33 -14.85 -2.14 -4.92
C GLY A 33 -14.59 -3.24 -5.96
N PRO A 34 -14.24 -4.46 -5.51
CA PRO A 34 -13.91 -5.59 -6.39
C PRO A 34 -15.15 -6.38 -6.85
N LEU A 35 -16.32 -6.12 -6.26
CA LEU A 35 -17.59 -6.77 -6.60
C LEU A 35 -18.47 -5.81 -7.41
N LEU A 36 -19.19 -6.31 -8.41
CA LEU A 36 -20.12 -5.55 -9.23
C LEU A 36 -21.11 -4.77 -8.35
N GLY A 37 -21.33 -3.49 -8.64
CA GLY A 37 -22.22 -2.62 -7.85
C GLY A 37 -21.70 -2.25 -6.46
N MET A 38 -20.51 -2.72 -6.06
CA MET A 38 -19.92 -2.38 -4.77
C MET A 38 -19.25 -1.00 -4.83
N PRO A 39 -19.54 -0.10 -3.87
CA PRO A 39 -18.82 1.16 -3.76
C PRO A 39 -17.36 0.89 -3.37
N LYS A 40 -16.54 1.95 -3.48
CA LYS A 40 -15.18 1.95 -2.94
C LYS A 40 -15.19 1.51 -1.47
N ARG A 41 -14.33 0.55 -1.13
CA ARG A 41 -14.18 -0.01 0.21
C ARG A 41 -13.38 0.92 1.13
N ASP A 42 -13.58 0.77 2.44
CA ASP A 42 -12.78 1.48 3.43
C ASP A 42 -11.30 1.10 3.31
N TYR A 43 -10.43 2.08 3.55
CA TYR A 43 -8.99 1.90 3.47
C TYR A 43 -8.50 0.76 4.37
N TRP A 44 -8.94 0.70 5.62
CA TRP A 44 -8.46 -0.30 6.57
C TRP A 44 -8.95 -1.71 6.24
N ASP A 45 -10.14 -1.84 5.67
CA ASP A 45 -10.66 -3.12 5.20
C ASP A 45 -9.82 -3.66 4.04
N ILE A 46 -9.41 -2.77 3.13
CA ILE A 46 -8.51 -3.11 2.02
C ILE A 46 -7.15 -3.54 2.56
N ILE A 47 -6.57 -2.77 3.50
CA ILE A 47 -5.24 -3.06 4.08
C ILE A 47 -5.23 -4.39 4.83
N ARG A 48 -6.27 -4.67 5.63
CA ARG A 48 -6.42 -5.92 6.37
C ARG A 48 -6.88 -7.10 5.52
N ASN A 49 -7.18 -6.86 4.25
CA ASN A 49 -7.68 -7.87 3.31
C ASN A 49 -8.91 -8.60 3.86
N LEU A 50 -9.84 -7.85 4.45
CA LEU A 50 -11.12 -8.40 4.88
C LEU A 50 -11.91 -8.88 3.65
N GLU A 51 -12.75 -9.89 3.83
CA GLU A 51 -13.62 -10.36 2.74
C GLU A 51 -14.71 -9.31 2.47
N PRO A 52 -14.91 -8.86 1.22
CA PRO A 52 -15.95 -7.89 0.89
C PRO A 52 -17.34 -8.50 1.08
N GLU A 53 -18.25 -7.71 1.63
CA GLU A 53 -19.65 -8.10 1.71
C GLU A 53 -20.28 -8.23 0.32
N VAL A 54 -20.98 -9.35 0.10
CA VAL A 54 -21.67 -9.60 -1.17
C VAL A 54 -22.88 -8.66 -1.27
N PRO A 55 -23.02 -7.88 -2.37
CA PRO A 55 -24.15 -6.98 -2.53
C PRO A 55 -25.51 -7.70 -2.49
N LYS A 56 -26.51 -7.09 -1.85
CA LYS A 56 -27.85 -7.71 -1.67
C LYS A 56 -28.51 -8.15 -2.98
N TYR A 57 -28.36 -7.37 -4.05
CA TYR A 57 -28.94 -7.68 -5.36
C TYR A 57 -28.41 -9.01 -5.95
N VAL A 58 -27.19 -9.42 -5.60
CA VAL A 58 -26.59 -10.69 -6.02
C VAL A 58 -27.29 -11.85 -5.34
N LEU A 59 -27.54 -11.70 -4.03
CA LEU A 59 -28.21 -12.69 -3.20
C LEU A 59 -29.67 -12.86 -3.64
N GLU A 60 -30.36 -11.75 -3.89
CA GLU A 60 -31.76 -11.73 -4.35
C GLU A 60 -31.94 -12.38 -5.73
N LYS A 61 -30.98 -12.19 -6.64
CA LYS A 61 -31.05 -12.74 -8.01
C LYS A 61 -30.35 -14.09 -8.16
N ASN A 62 -29.80 -14.63 -7.06
CA ASN A 62 -29.03 -15.87 -7.04
C ASN A 62 -27.97 -15.95 -8.18
N LEU A 63 -27.24 -14.85 -8.39
CA LEU A 63 -26.28 -14.76 -9.49
C LEU A 63 -25.05 -15.64 -9.21
N PRO A 64 -24.51 -16.33 -10.24
CA PRO A 64 -23.28 -17.09 -10.05
C PRO A 64 -22.09 -16.14 -9.78
N PRO A 65 -21.09 -16.56 -8.97
CA PRO A 65 -19.92 -15.76 -8.60
C PRO A 65 -19.21 -15.06 -9.77
N LYS A 66 -19.10 -15.73 -10.91
CA LYS A 66 -18.45 -15.19 -12.12
C LYS A 66 -19.11 -13.93 -12.68
N MET A 67 -20.38 -13.68 -12.35
CA MET A 67 -21.15 -12.55 -12.86
C MET A 67 -21.01 -11.28 -12.02
N TYR A 68 -20.45 -11.38 -10.80
CA TYR A 68 -20.32 -10.23 -9.91
C TYR A 68 -18.95 -10.13 -9.22
N ASP A 69 -18.20 -11.21 -9.10
CA ASP A 69 -16.90 -11.22 -8.43
C ASP A 69 -15.74 -11.09 -9.43
N ALA A 70 -15.17 -9.89 -9.51
CA ALA A 70 -14.05 -9.62 -10.40
C ALA A 70 -12.71 -10.14 -9.89
N ARG A 71 -12.65 -10.79 -8.72
CA ARG A 71 -11.40 -11.36 -8.16
C ARG A 71 -11.09 -12.72 -8.76
N LEU A 72 -12.11 -13.44 -9.21
CA LEU A 72 -11.99 -14.76 -9.82
C LEU A 72 -11.08 -14.73 -11.07
N PRO A 73 -10.41 -15.85 -11.40
CA PRO A 73 -9.64 -15.97 -12.63
C PRO A 73 -10.59 -16.10 -13.83
N LEU A 74 -11.06 -14.97 -14.33
CA LEU A 74 -11.96 -14.86 -15.48
C LEU A 74 -11.18 -14.58 -16.76
N SER A 75 -11.63 -15.14 -17.88
CA SER A 75 -11.17 -14.78 -19.22
C SER A 75 -11.65 -13.38 -19.62
N LEU A 76 -11.03 -12.78 -20.63
CA LEU A 76 -11.40 -11.43 -21.07
C LEU A 76 -12.85 -11.34 -21.58
N SER A 77 -13.33 -12.40 -22.25
CA SER A 77 -14.71 -12.49 -22.72
C SER A 77 -15.70 -12.57 -21.55
N GLU A 78 -15.41 -13.36 -20.52
CA GLU A 78 -16.23 -13.42 -19.30
C GLU A 78 -16.27 -12.07 -18.57
N ILE A 79 -15.14 -11.37 -18.45
CA ILE A 79 -15.06 -10.04 -17.82
C ILE A 79 -15.92 -9.03 -18.59
N THR A 80 -15.85 -9.07 -19.91
CA THR A 80 -16.59 -8.14 -20.78
C THR A 80 -18.08 -8.43 -20.73
N ALA A 81 -18.46 -9.71 -20.82
CA ALA A 81 -19.84 -10.16 -20.76
C ALA A 81 -20.52 -9.78 -19.43
N ALA A 82 -19.79 -9.86 -18.32
CA ALA A 82 -20.29 -9.49 -16.99
C ALA A 82 -20.05 -8.01 -16.62
N ASN A 83 -19.49 -7.20 -17.52
CA ASN A 83 -19.13 -5.79 -17.28
C ASN A 83 -18.22 -5.58 -16.03
N LEU A 84 -17.30 -6.52 -15.79
CA LEU A 84 -16.43 -6.54 -14.60
C LEU A 84 -15.11 -5.79 -14.78
N GLY A 85 -14.88 -5.12 -15.92
CA GLY A 85 -13.59 -4.50 -16.24
C GLY A 85 -13.12 -3.46 -15.21
N ALA A 86 -14.03 -2.57 -14.79
CA ALA A 86 -13.73 -1.56 -13.77
C ALA A 86 -13.49 -2.18 -12.39
N TYR A 87 -14.24 -3.23 -12.04
CA TYR A 87 -14.13 -3.96 -10.77
C TYR A 87 -12.86 -4.80 -10.71
N ARG A 88 -12.42 -5.37 -11.83
CA ARG A 88 -11.13 -6.04 -11.97
C ARG A 88 -9.98 -5.06 -11.79
N LYS A 89 -10.11 -3.85 -12.34
CA LYS A 89 -9.15 -2.76 -12.11
C LYS A 89 -9.11 -2.37 -10.62
N ALA A 90 -10.28 -2.18 -10.00
CA ALA A 90 -10.38 -1.86 -8.57
C ALA A 90 -9.72 -2.94 -7.69
N TYR A 91 -9.97 -4.22 -7.96
CA TYR A 91 -9.29 -5.33 -7.27
C TYR A 91 -7.76 -5.25 -7.38
N ARG A 92 -7.23 -4.98 -8.58
CA ARG A 92 -5.79 -4.80 -8.77
C ARG A 92 -5.26 -3.58 -8.00
N GLN A 93 -6.02 -2.48 -7.95
CA GLN A 93 -5.65 -1.31 -7.16
C GLN A 93 -5.64 -1.62 -5.66
N GLU A 94 -6.58 -2.41 -5.14
CA GLU A 94 -6.56 -2.89 -3.74
C GLU A 94 -5.33 -3.73 -3.43
N VAL A 95 -4.97 -4.65 -4.33
CA VAL A 95 -3.75 -5.44 -4.21
C VAL A 95 -2.53 -4.52 -4.22
N GLY A 96 -2.47 -3.55 -5.14
CA GLY A 96 -1.40 -2.57 -5.24
C GLY A 96 -1.25 -1.72 -3.97
N LEU A 97 -2.36 -1.23 -3.41
CA LEU A 97 -2.39 -0.44 -2.19
C LEU A 97 -1.82 -1.22 -0.99
N ARG A 98 -2.23 -2.49 -0.83
CA ARG A 98 -1.67 -3.40 0.18
C ARG A 98 -0.17 -3.63 0.00
N MET A 99 0.26 -3.85 -1.24
CA MET A 99 1.68 -4.06 -1.55
C MET A 99 2.50 -2.81 -1.27
N ALA A 100 2.01 -1.63 -1.63
CA ALA A 100 2.66 -0.36 -1.32
C ALA A 100 2.75 -0.13 0.19
N PHE A 101 1.71 -0.51 0.96
CA PHE A 101 1.73 -0.38 2.42
C PHE A 101 2.82 -1.27 3.03
N LYS A 102 2.83 -2.57 2.68
CA LYS A 102 3.87 -3.52 3.14
C LYS A 102 5.27 -3.08 2.70
N GLY A 103 5.42 -2.66 1.45
CA GLY A 103 6.67 -2.14 0.92
C GLY A 103 7.17 -0.91 1.68
N GLY A 104 6.25 0.00 2.04
CA GLY A 104 6.55 1.16 2.88
C GLY A 104 7.17 0.77 4.22
N PHE A 105 6.64 -0.23 4.92
CA PHE A 105 7.24 -0.74 6.16
C PHE A 105 8.64 -1.31 5.93
N VAL A 106 8.80 -2.15 4.91
CA VAL A 106 10.09 -2.80 4.59
C VAL A 106 11.16 -1.75 4.30
N VAL A 107 10.85 -0.77 3.44
CA VAL A 107 11.78 0.33 3.10
C VAL A 107 12.13 1.14 4.34
N ASN A 108 11.17 1.48 5.19
CA ASN A 108 11.45 2.20 6.44
C ASN A 108 12.41 1.44 7.36
N ILE A 109 12.25 0.13 7.51
CA ILE A 109 13.17 -0.71 8.31
C ILE A 109 14.58 -0.67 7.71
N ILE A 110 14.71 -0.82 6.39
CA ILE A 110 16.01 -0.76 5.70
C ILE A 110 16.67 0.60 5.92
N TYR A 111 15.92 1.70 5.77
CA TYR A 111 16.44 3.05 6.00
C TYR A 111 16.82 3.28 7.46
N LEU A 112 16.04 2.77 8.42
CA LEU A 112 16.34 2.86 9.84
C LEU A 112 17.69 2.20 10.15
N LEU A 113 17.88 0.97 9.69
CA LEU A 113 19.13 0.22 9.90
C LEU A 113 20.31 0.88 9.18
N GLY A 114 20.11 1.26 7.91
CA GLY A 114 21.12 1.93 7.10
C GLY A 114 21.60 3.25 7.72
N PHE A 115 20.67 4.08 8.21
CA PHE A 115 21.02 5.32 8.91
C PHE A 115 21.93 5.06 10.11
N HIS A 116 21.61 4.07 10.94
CA HIS A 116 22.38 3.79 12.15
C HIS A 116 23.77 3.24 11.82
N LEU A 117 23.87 2.35 10.84
CA LEU A 117 25.14 1.80 10.37
C LEU A 117 26.04 2.90 9.79
N LEU A 118 25.51 3.73 8.89
CA LEU A 118 26.26 4.83 8.28
C LEU A 118 26.67 5.87 9.31
N TYR A 119 25.76 6.28 10.20
CA TYR A 119 26.08 7.24 11.25
C TYR A 119 27.23 6.74 12.14
N PHE A 120 27.18 5.47 12.56
CA PHE A 120 28.25 4.86 13.36
C PHE A 120 29.57 4.83 12.59
N PHE A 121 29.54 4.42 11.33
CA PHE A 121 30.72 4.39 10.46
C PHE A 121 31.38 5.76 10.32
N PHE A 122 30.61 6.80 10.00
CA PHE A 122 31.14 8.16 9.80
C PHE A 122 31.69 8.76 11.09
N ILE A 123 31.01 8.60 12.22
CA ILE A 123 31.52 9.11 13.51
C ILE A 123 32.84 8.43 13.89
N ARG A 124 32.95 7.11 13.68
CA ARG A 124 34.20 6.39 13.93
C ARG A 124 35.34 6.92 13.06
N LYS A 125 35.08 7.15 11.76
CA LYS A 125 36.08 7.70 10.83
C LYS A 125 36.48 9.13 11.18
N LEU A 126 35.53 9.99 11.54
CA LEU A 126 35.80 11.36 11.95
C LEU A 126 36.64 11.42 13.24
N ASN A 127 36.37 10.53 14.20
CA ASN A 127 37.16 10.47 15.44
C ASN A 127 38.60 9.98 15.18
N GLN A 128 38.80 9.06 14.23
CA GLN A 128 40.14 8.61 13.82
C GLN A 128 40.93 9.67 13.04
N ALA A 129 40.22 10.57 12.35
CA ALA A 129 40.82 11.64 11.55
C ALA A 129 41.13 12.90 12.37
N LYS A 130 40.71 12.98 13.63
CA LYS A 130 41.09 14.10 14.51
C LYS A 130 42.59 13.99 14.83
N PRO A 131 43.40 15.03 14.56
CA PRO A 131 44.79 15.03 14.98
C PRO A 131 44.85 14.96 16.51
N ILE A 132 45.82 14.18 17.02
CA ILE A 132 46.17 14.14 18.44
C ILE A 132 46.69 15.54 18.76
N GLY A 133 45.88 16.34 19.45
CA GLY A 133 46.30 17.57 20.11
C GLY A 133 46.70 17.27 21.54
#